data_AF-A0A659SC08-F1
#
_entry.id   AF-A0A659SC08-F1
#
_cell.length_a   1.000
_cell.length_b   1.000
_cell.length_c   1.000
_cell.angle_alpha   90.00
_cell.angle_beta   90.00
_cell.angle_gamma   90.00
#
_symmetry.space_group_name_H-M   'P 1'
#
loop_
_entity.id
_entity.type
_entity.pdbx_description
1 polymer ?
#
loop_
_entity_poly.entity_id
_entity_poly.type
_entity_poly.pdbx_seq_one_letter_code
_entity_poly.pdbx_strand_id
1 'polypeptide(L)'
;RVGDAERRPVADTPGIYPRGDSMRRANQEGNGSQAAAIQINHSDARNSGVEYYTATGADGTLTLDISQDGGAGFKTPLMASIEHSNATTTAPLPVIFTVVT
;
A
#
# COMPACT_ATOMS: atom_id res chain seq x y z
N ARG A 1 6.47 -1.77 10.25
CA ARG A 1 7.72 -1.89 11.06
C ARG A 1 8.37 -3.20 10.70
N VAL A 2 9.67 -3.16 10.41
CA VAL A 2 10.50 -4.33 10.11
C VAL A 2 11.43 -4.55 11.29
N GLY A 3 11.56 -5.81 11.71
CA GLY A 3 12.55 -6.19 12.72
C GLY A 3 13.13 -7.56 12.42
N ASP A 4 14.33 -7.82 12.93
CA ASP A 4 14.98 -9.12 12.88
C ASP A 4 14.32 -10.14 13.82
N ALA A 5 14.86 -11.37 13.87
CA ALA A 5 14.36 -12.43 14.75
C ALA A 5 14.43 -12.04 16.25
N GLU A 6 15.32 -11.13 16.61
CA GLU A 6 15.48 -10.56 17.94
C GLU A 6 14.61 -9.30 18.18
N ARG A 7 13.75 -8.93 17.22
CA ARG A 7 12.87 -7.74 17.20
C ARG A 7 13.61 -6.39 17.17
N ARG A 8 14.90 -6.36 16.81
CA ARG A 8 15.62 -5.12 16.57
C ARG A 8 15.18 -4.53 15.24
N PRO A 9 15.02 -3.20 15.13
CA PRO A 9 14.63 -2.57 13.88
C PRO A 9 15.68 -2.78 12.79
N VAL A 10 15.24 -3.06 11.57
CA VAL A 10 16.12 -3.17 10.39
C VAL A 10 15.89 -1.94 9.50
N ALA A 11 16.93 -1.10 9.43
CA ALA A 11 16.94 0.11 8.62
C ALA A 11 17.12 -0.19 7.13
N ASP A 12 16.74 0.79 6.29
CA ASP A 12 17.04 0.83 4.85
C ASP A 12 16.66 -0.45 4.09
N THR A 13 15.61 -1.14 4.56
CA THR A 13 15.18 -2.42 3.99
C THR A 13 14.28 -2.15 2.78
N PRO A 14 14.68 -2.54 1.55
CA PRO A 14 13.86 -2.34 0.36
C PRO A 14 12.54 -3.10 0.44
N GLY A 15 11.48 -2.47 -0.06
CA GLY A 15 10.17 -3.08 -0.13
C GLY A 15 9.38 -2.64 -1.35
N ILE A 16 8.54 -3.55 -1.82
CA ILE A 16 7.58 -3.37 -2.90
C ILE A 16 6.19 -3.39 -2.28
N TYR A 17 5.37 -2.41 -2.64
CA TYR A 17 4.02 -2.25 -2.14
C TYR A 17 3.04 -2.33 -3.32
N PRO A 18 2.66 -3.54 -3.76
CA PRO A 18 1.72 -3.69 -4.86
C PRO A 18 0.31 -3.30 -4.41
N ARG A 19 -0.36 -2.54 -5.29
CA ARG A 19 -1.77 -2.20 -5.17
C ARG A 19 -2.62 -3.27 -5.86
N GLY A 20 -3.53 -3.88 -5.12
CA GLY A 20 -4.49 -4.83 -5.65
C GLY A 20 -5.77 -4.18 -6.17
N ASP A 21 -6.72 -5.03 -6.55
CA ASP A 21 -7.98 -4.65 -7.18
C ASP A 21 -8.97 -4.00 -6.22
N SER A 22 -9.46 -2.82 -6.60
CA SER A 22 -10.42 -2.06 -5.81
C SER A 22 -11.83 -2.57 -5.99
N MET A 23 -12.54 -2.72 -4.87
CA MET A 23 -13.92 -3.19 -4.82
C MET A 23 -14.85 -2.09 -4.31
N ARG A 24 -16.02 -1.98 -4.95
CA ARG A 24 -17.15 -1.16 -4.46
C ARG A 24 -17.76 -1.78 -3.21
N ARG A 25 -18.54 -0.98 -2.46
CA ARG A 25 -19.35 -1.49 -1.33
C ARG A 25 -20.33 -2.61 -1.74
N ALA A 26 -20.79 -2.59 -2.99
CA ALA A 26 -21.64 -3.65 -3.58
C ALA A 26 -20.86 -4.91 -4.01
N ASN A 27 -19.58 -5.06 -3.63
CA ASN A 27 -18.70 -6.17 -4.01
C ASN A 27 -18.52 -6.34 -5.52
N GLN A 28 -18.44 -5.22 -6.24
CA GLN A 28 -18.18 -5.17 -7.68
C GLN A 28 -16.80 -4.54 -7.92
N GLU A 29 -16.08 -4.99 -8.96
CA GLU A 29 -14.79 -4.39 -9.33
C GLU A 29 -14.93 -2.93 -9.74
N GLY A 30 -14.09 -2.07 -9.17
CA GLY A 30 -14.03 -0.63 -9.41
C GLY A 30 -12.81 -0.16 -10.19
N ASN A 31 -11.92 -1.07 -10.60
CA ASN A 31 -10.57 -0.75 -11.11
C ASN A 31 -10.52 0.10 -12.38
N GLY A 32 -11.51 0.00 -13.26
CA GLY A 32 -11.51 0.72 -14.55
C GLY A 32 -11.79 2.22 -14.44
N SER A 33 -12.02 2.75 -13.23
CA SER A 33 -12.33 4.16 -13.00
C SER A 33 -11.12 4.91 -12.43
N GLN A 34 -10.90 6.14 -12.87
CA GLN A 34 -9.94 7.06 -12.25
C GLN A 34 -10.22 7.27 -10.75
N ALA A 35 -11.48 7.16 -10.33
CA ALA A 35 -11.88 7.25 -8.92
C ALA A 35 -11.29 6.12 -8.05
N ALA A 36 -10.77 5.04 -8.66
CA ALA A 36 -10.13 3.97 -7.91
C ALA A 36 -8.66 4.26 -7.64
N ALA A 37 -8.01 5.11 -8.44
CA ALA A 37 -6.59 5.37 -8.31
C ALA A 37 -6.25 5.93 -6.91
N ILE A 38 -5.14 5.48 -6.35
CA ILE A 38 -4.66 5.96 -5.04
C ILE A 38 -3.39 6.77 -5.22
N GLN A 39 -3.16 7.74 -4.36
CA GLN A 39 -1.88 8.42 -4.25
C GLN A 39 -1.15 7.87 -3.03
N ILE A 40 0.16 7.74 -3.15
CA ILE A 40 1.04 7.36 -2.03
C ILE A 40 2.01 8.51 -1.81
N ASN A 41 2.11 9.00 -0.59
CA ASN A 41 2.95 10.13 -0.19
C ASN A 41 2.71 11.37 -1.06
N HIS A 42 1.45 11.67 -1.39
CA HIS A 42 1.03 12.80 -2.22
C HIS A 42 1.68 12.86 -3.62
N SER A 43 2.13 11.71 -4.14
CA SER A 43 2.69 11.59 -5.49
C SER A 43 1.60 11.25 -6.53
N ASP A 44 2.02 10.97 -7.77
CA ASP A 44 1.11 10.62 -8.85
C ASP A 44 0.18 9.43 -8.52
N ALA A 45 -1.00 9.48 -9.12
CA ALA A 45 -2.03 8.47 -8.96
C ALA A 45 -1.59 7.11 -9.52
N ARG A 46 -1.86 6.04 -8.75
CA ARG A 46 -1.49 4.66 -9.04
C ARG A 46 -2.73 3.80 -9.27
N ASN A 47 -2.75 3.15 -10.44
CA ASN A 47 -3.80 2.20 -10.84
C ASN A 47 -3.52 0.79 -10.31
N SER A 48 -4.48 -0.12 -10.51
CA SER A 48 -4.32 -1.52 -10.08
C SER A 48 -3.11 -2.18 -10.75
N GLY A 49 -2.41 -3.02 -9.98
CA GLY A 49 -1.19 -3.69 -10.43
C GLY A 49 0.05 -2.79 -10.49
N VAL A 50 -0.07 -1.49 -10.22
CA VAL A 50 1.11 -0.60 -10.13
C VAL A 50 1.82 -0.84 -8.79
N GLU A 51 3.11 -1.12 -8.87
CA GLU A 51 3.98 -1.31 -7.72
C GLU A 51 4.55 0.01 -7.20
N TYR A 52 4.62 0.16 -5.89
CA TYR A 52 5.33 1.26 -5.24
C TYR A 52 6.60 0.74 -4.55
N TYR A 53 7.74 1.32 -4.90
CA TYR A 53 9.04 0.96 -4.35
C TYR A 53 9.48 2.00 -3.34
N THR A 54 9.88 1.55 -2.15
CA THR A 54 10.45 2.39 -1.10
C THR A 54 11.26 1.54 -0.13
N ALA A 55 11.92 2.16 0.86
CA ALA A 55 12.67 1.47 1.89
C ALA A 55 12.23 1.91 3.29
N THR A 56 12.44 1.08 4.30
CA THR A 56 12.26 1.49 5.70
C THR A 56 13.28 2.57 6.10
N GLY A 57 12.87 3.48 6.98
CA GLY A 57 13.77 4.48 7.55
C GLY A 57 14.76 3.87 8.55
N ALA A 58 15.61 4.73 9.11
CA ALA A 58 16.67 4.34 10.06
C ALA A 58 16.17 3.61 11.32
N ASP A 59 14.90 3.77 11.68
CA ASP A 59 14.25 3.12 12.82
C ASP A 59 13.50 1.83 12.43
N GLY A 60 13.67 1.36 11.19
CA GLY A 60 12.98 0.20 10.63
C GLY A 60 11.48 0.40 10.44
N THR A 61 10.99 1.65 10.48
CA THR A 61 9.60 1.98 10.19
C THR A 61 9.47 2.58 8.79
N LEU A 62 8.31 2.37 8.18
CA LEU A 62 7.90 3.05 6.97
C LEU A 62 6.48 3.53 7.21
N THR A 63 6.27 4.82 7.00
CA THR A 63 4.95 5.45 7.02
C THR A 63 4.57 5.76 5.58
N LEU A 64 3.38 5.32 5.18
CA LEU A 64 2.80 5.64 3.89
C LEU A 64 1.57 6.51 4.14
N ASP A 65 1.56 7.70 3.55
CA ASP A 65 0.35 8.49 3.43
C ASP A 65 -0.41 8.04 2.18
N ILE A 66 -1.67 7.62 2.33
CA ILE A 66 -2.43 7.05 1.23
C ILE A 66 -3.76 7.78 1.13
N SER A 67 -4.00 8.40 -0.01
CA SER A 67 -5.26 9.08 -0.32
C SER A 67 -5.90 8.51 -1.59
N GLN A 68 -7.21 8.74 -1.72
CA GLN A 68 -7.99 8.43 -2.90
C GLN A 68 -8.78 9.69 -3.28
N ASP A 69 -8.04 10.72 -3.68
CA ASP A 69 -8.59 12.04 -4.00
C ASP A 69 -9.56 11.93 -5.20
N GLY A 70 -10.77 12.48 -5.05
CA GLY A 70 -11.83 12.31 -6.04
C GLY A 70 -12.40 10.88 -6.14
N GLY A 71 -12.08 10.02 -5.17
CA GLY A 71 -12.56 8.65 -5.10
C GLY A 71 -14.05 8.51 -4.84
N ALA A 72 -14.60 7.34 -5.15
CA ALA A 72 -16.00 6.99 -4.85
C ALA A 72 -16.16 6.13 -3.57
N GLY A 73 -15.08 6.00 -2.80
CA GLY A 73 -15.06 5.24 -1.55
C GLY A 73 -14.96 3.74 -1.78
N PHE A 74 -13.81 3.30 -2.29
CA PHE A 74 -13.52 1.89 -2.56
C PHE A 74 -12.72 1.23 -1.43
N LYS A 75 -12.82 -0.10 -1.36
CA LYS A 75 -11.86 -0.94 -0.63
C LYS A 75 -10.72 -1.29 -1.57
N THR A 76 -9.51 -0.88 -1.24
CA THR A 76 -8.31 -1.13 -2.07
C THR A 76 -7.33 -1.99 -1.27
N PRO A 77 -7.07 -3.24 -1.71
CA PRO A 77 -6.01 -4.05 -1.14
C PRO A 77 -4.65 -3.41 -1.42
N LEU A 78 -3.83 -3.27 -0.38
CA LEU A 78 -2.40 -3.02 -0.52
C LEU A 78 -1.67 -4.19 0.14
N MET A 79 -0.54 -4.60 -0.40
CA MET A 79 0.35 -5.55 0.26
C MET A 79 1.69 -4.87 0.50
N ALA A 80 2.36 -5.20 1.59
CA ALA A 80 3.76 -4.89 1.80
C ALA A 80 4.57 -6.15 1.53
N SER A 81 5.54 -6.07 0.63
CA SER A 81 6.52 -7.13 0.36
C SER A 81 7.90 -6.57 0.67
N ILE A 82 8.57 -7.12 1.66
CA ILE A 82 9.86 -6.62 2.12
C ILE A 82 10.90 -7.72 1.93
N GLU A 83 11.98 -7.38 1.24
CA GLU A 83 13.11 -8.28 1.01
C GLU A 83 14.16 -8.04 2.09
N HIS A 84 14.55 -9.09 2.81
CA HIS A 84 15.60 -9.00 3.81
C HIS A 84 16.45 -10.27 3.80
N SER A 85 17.76 -10.09 3.69
CA SER A 85 18.84 -11.05 3.97
C SER A 85 18.76 -12.47 3.37
N ASN A 86 17.78 -12.80 2.49
CA ASN A 86 17.49 -14.08 1.82
C ASN A 86 16.01 -14.53 1.91
N ALA A 87 15.14 -13.71 2.51
CA ALA A 87 13.72 -13.99 2.66
C ALA A 87 12.87 -12.79 2.19
N THR A 88 11.66 -13.11 1.70
CA THR A 88 10.63 -12.12 1.41
C THR A 88 9.54 -12.28 2.45
N THR A 89 9.19 -11.19 3.14
CA THR A 89 8.05 -11.17 4.08
C THR A 89 6.94 -10.34 3.48
N THR A 90 5.76 -10.94 3.36
CA THR A 90 4.58 -10.29 2.82
C THR A 90 3.52 -10.10 3.90
N ALA A 91 2.89 -8.92 3.92
CA ALA A 91 1.81 -8.60 4.85
C ALA A 91 0.69 -7.83 4.15
N PRO A 92 -0.59 -8.22 4.33
CA PRO A 92 -1.72 -7.47 3.78
C PRO A 92 -1.99 -6.18 4.58
N LEU A 93 -2.26 -5.09 3.86
CA LEU A 93 -2.57 -3.75 4.37
C LEU A 93 -3.80 -3.16 3.66
N PRO A 94 -4.99 -3.79 3.73
CA PRO A 94 -6.16 -3.28 3.03
C PRO A 94 -6.60 -1.91 3.57
N VAL A 95 -6.85 -0.96 2.68
CA VAL A 95 -7.36 0.38 3.01
C VAL A 95 -8.79 0.54 2.49
N ILE A 96 -9.61 1.31 3.22
CA ILE A 96 -10.99 1.61 2.87
C ILE A 96 -11.17 3.13 2.89
N PHE A 97 -11.62 3.68 1.77
CA PHE A 97 -11.98 5.10 1.67
C PHE A 97 -13.49 5.25 1.77
N THR A 98 -13.95 6.27 2.50
CA THR A 98 -15.36 6.61 2.63
C THR A 98 -15.62 7.98 2.02
N VAL A 99 -16.77 8.14 1.38
CA VAL A 99 -17.22 9.40 0.79
C VAL A 99 -18.49 9.82 1.49
N VAL A 100 -18.58 11.09 1.88
CA VAL A 100 -19.83 11.70 2.34
C VAL A 100 -20.66 12.00 1.11
N THR A 101 -21.89 11.49 1.07
CA THR A 101 -22.86 11.66 -0.02
C THR A 101 -24.12 12.32 0.48
#